data_AF-A0A7W1DMC5-F1
#
_entry.id   AF-A0A7W1DMC5-F1
#
_cell.length_a   1.000
_cell.length_b   1.000
_cell.length_c   1.000
_cell.angle_alpha   90.00
_cell.angle_beta   90.00
_cell.angle_gamma   90.00
#
_symmetry.space_group_name_H-M   'P 1'
#
loop_
_entity.id
_entity.type
_entity.pdbx_description
1 polymer ?
#
loop_
_entity_poly.entity_id
_entity_poly.type
_entity_poly.pdbx_seq_one_letter_code
_entity_poly.pdbx_strand_id
1 'polypeptide(L)'
;MADNVYFDLTRVFNDRGPIVALASGQAVVHYRIAIMSKDGDWVIRETAEACARVLDVLARRGASYRPGAPLDPQWLAGGWSSHFEYTDERGRRVRCDFFSRPPRVSAAAIDRLFAAARDGFLVVDVESLIRMKQTQRAKDYAVIGELATRLPPALELLVTTDPDRLLDLAPQAGAHVRRPAVRAAVDGDRDGVVVALAREQDSQRRSDAARMGAYAAAAGPYLEAFSRLTSSERRLPHAHAQVTGLAEHHLPTTIILPGAADADAE
;
A
#
# COMPACT_ATOMS: atom_id res chain seq x y z
N MET A 1 1.45 1.84 -25.63
CA MET A 1 0.93 2.22 -24.29
C MET A 1 1.53 3.58 -23.97
N ALA A 2 0.75 4.55 -23.51
CA ALA A 2 1.30 5.84 -23.08
C ALA A 2 2.39 5.61 -22.02
N ASP A 3 3.50 6.35 -22.08
CA ASP A 3 4.60 6.26 -21.11
C ASP A 3 4.05 6.54 -19.69
N ASN A 4 3.90 5.49 -18.88
CA ASN A 4 3.52 5.62 -17.49
C ASN A 4 4.79 5.92 -16.67
N VAL A 5 4.92 7.18 -16.24
CA VAL A 5 6.06 7.69 -15.47
C VAL A 5 6.36 6.84 -14.22
N TYR A 6 5.33 6.24 -13.60
CA TYR A 6 5.48 5.41 -12.41
C TYR A 6 6.08 4.04 -12.75
N PHE A 7 5.81 3.53 -13.95
CA PHE A 7 6.42 2.28 -14.40
C PHE A 7 7.90 2.50 -14.70
N ASP A 8 8.24 3.62 -15.33
CA ASP A 8 9.62 4.00 -15.62
C ASP A 8 10.40 4.27 -14.34
N LEU A 9 9.81 4.99 -13.37
CA LEU A 9 10.40 5.19 -12.05
C LEU A 9 10.68 3.86 -11.35
N THR A 10 9.76 2.89 -11.41
CA THR A 10 9.97 1.56 -10.81
C THR A 10 11.22 0.89 -11.37
N ARG A 11 11.43 0.96 -12.70
CA ARG A 11 12.65 0.43 -13.34
C ARG A 11 13.89 1.18 -12.91
N VAL A 12 13.81 2.51 -12.84
CA VAL A 12 14.95 3.36 -12.44
C VAL A 12 15.35 3.10 -10.99
N PHE A 13 14.40 2.95 -10.07
CA PHE A 13 14.71 2.60 -8.67
C PHE A 13 15.42 1.24 -8.57
N ASN A 14 15.02 0.28 -9.41
CA ASN A 14 15.50 -1.09 -9.41
C ASN A 14 16.65 -1.36 -10.40
N ASP A 15 17.30 -0.32 -10.94
CA ASP A 15 18.35 -0.44 -11.98
C ASP A 15 19.53 -1.32 -11.55
N ARG A 16 19.86 -1.33 -10.26
CA ARG A 16 20.90 -2.13 -9.60
C ARG A 16 20.30 -3.26 -8.76
N GLY A 17 19.16 -3.78 -9.20
CA GLY A 17 18.42 -4.86 -8.55
C GLY A 17 17.20 -4.38 -7.74
N PRO A 18 16.26 -5.29 -7.43
CA PRO A 18 14.95 -4.95 -6.90
C PRO A 18 14.99 -4.44 -5.46
N ILE A 19 14.67 -3.17 -5.27
CA ILE A 19 14.53 -2.50 -3.97
C ILE A 19 13.12 -1.96 -3.72
N VAL A 20 12.32 -1.79 -4.78
CA VAL A 20 10.93 -1.37 -4.68
C VAL A 20 10.01 -2.24 -5.54
N ALA A 21 8.77 -2.39 -5.10
CA ALA A 21 7.68 -2.99 -5.85
C ALA A 21 6.54 -1.98 -6.00
N LEU A 22 6.08 -1.78 -7.23
CA LEU A 22 4.95 -0.90 -7.53
C LEU A 22 3.67 -1.44 -6.86
N ALA A 23 2.92 -0.56 -6.21
CA ALA A 23 1.80 -0.93 -5.35
C ALA A 23 0.53 -0.10 -5.62
N SER A 24 -0.53 -0.40 -4.86
CA SER A 24 -1.76 0.42 -4.75
C SER A 24 -2.36 0.75 -6.13
N GLY A 25 -2.73 2.00 -6.40
CA GLY A 25 -3.45 2.41 -7.61
C GLY A 25 -2.67 2.13 -8.90
N GLN A 26 -1.34 2.28 -8.92
CA GLN A 26 -0.55 1.97 -10.12
C GLN A 26 -0.42 0.48 -10.37
N ALA A 27 -0.40 -0.35 -9.31
CA ALA A 27 -0.48 -1.81 -9.48
C ALA A 27 -1.84 -2.22 -10.08
N VAL A 28 -2.95 -1.57 -9.69
CA VAL A 28 -4.27 -1.79 -10.31
C VAL A 28 -4.27 -1.42 -11.80
N VAL A 29 -3.56 -0.35 -12.18
CA VAL A 29 -3.34 0.02 -13.59
C VAL A 29 -2.53 -1.05 -14.31
N HIS A 30 -1.47 -1.57 -13.69
CA HIS A 30 -0.68 -2.67 -14.24
C HIS A 30 -1.54 -3.91 -14.53
N TYR A 31 -2.44 -4.28 -13.61
CA TYR A 31 -3.38 -5.38 -13.77
C TYR A 31 -4.58 -5.08 -14.70
N ARG A 32 -4.59 -3.88 -15.31
CA ARG A 32 -5.61 -3.41 -16.27
C ARG A 32 -7.02 -3.31 -15.69
N ILE A 33 -7.13 -3.06 -14.39
CA ILE A 33 -8.41 -2.89 -13.69
C ILE A 33 -8.78 -1.40 -13.65
N ALA A 34 -7.79 -0.52 -13.67
CA ALA A 34 -7.96 0.93 -13.78
C ALA A 34 -7.19 1.47 -14.98
N ILE A 35 -7.70 2.54 -15.58
CA ILE A 35 -7.03 3.22 -16.70
C ILE A 35 -5.88 4.09 -16.18
N MET A 36 -6.05 4.74 -15.03
CA MET A 36 -5.08 5.67 -14.47
C MET A 36 -5.11 5.70 -12.94
N SER A 37 -4.00 6.12 -12.35
CA SER A 37 -3.88 6.52 -10.94
C SER A 37 -3.05 7.79 -10.83
N LYS A 38 -3.35 8.62 -9.82
CA LYS A 38 -2.75 9.96 -9.65
C LYS A 38 -1.35 9.90 -9.08
N ASP A 39 -1.14 9.02 -8.11
CA ASP A 39 0.08 8.92 -7.33
C ASP A 39 0.78 7.59 -7.64
N GLY A 40 2.09 7.53 -7.40
CA GLY A 40 2.88 6.30 -7.39
C GLY A 40 3.13 5.86 -5.96
N ASP A 41 2.78 4.61 -5.65
CA ASP A 41 2.99 3.99 -4.35
C ASP A 41 3.96 2.82 -4.54
N TRP A 42 4.93 2.67 -3.63
CA TRP A 42 5.87 1.56 -3.65
C TRP A 42 6.02 0.92 -2.27
N VAL A 43 6.01 -0.43 -2.28
CA VAL A 43 6.63 -1.19 -1.21
C VAL A 43 8.14 -1.11 -1.39
N ILE A 44 8.89 -0.67 -0.38
CA ILE A 44 10.36 -0.58 -0.42
C ILE A 44 11.00 -1.61 0.53
N ARG A 45 12.15 -2.17 0.14
CA ARG A 45 12.98 -2.96 1.06
C ARG A 45 13.38 -2.10 2.26
N GLU A 46 13.19 -2.62 3.46
CA GLU A 46 13.48 -1.93 4.72
C GLU A 46 14.99 -1.93 5.02
N THR A 47 15.78 -1.25 4.18
CA THR A 47 17.24 -1.18 4.31
C THR A 47 17.74 0.22 3.99
N ALA A 48 18.84 0.63 4.63
CA ALA A 48 19.44 1.94 4.39
C ALA A 48 19.89 2.11 2.92
N GLU A 49 20.39 1.05 2.29
CA GLU A 49 20.79 1.05 0.89
C GLU A 49 19.61 1.34 -0.04
N ALA A 50 18.47 0.67 0.15
CA ALA A 50 17.27 0.89 -0.65
C ALA A 50 16.76 2.33 -0.53
N CYS A 51 16.69 2.85 0.71
CA CYS A 51 16.30 4.24 0.96
C CYS A 51 17.26 5.22 0.26
N ALA A 52 18.57 5.04 0.41
CA ALA A 52 19.58 5.90 -0.20
C ALA A 52 19.47 5.92 -1.74
N ARG A 53 19.26 4.75 -2.36
CA ARG A 53 19.07 4.64 -3.82
C ARG A 53 17.82 5.39 -4.30
N VAL A 54 16.70 5.26 -3.60
CA VAL A 54 15.48 6.01 -3.94
C VAL A 54 15.69 7.52 -3.76
N LEU A 55 16.29 7.94 -2.66
CA LEU A 55 16.60 9.36 -2.39
C LEU A 55 17.49 9.96 -3.47
N ASP A 56 18.52 9.24 -3.91
CA ASP A 56 19.43 9.68 -4.98
C ASP A 56 18.70 9.87 -6.32
N VAL A 57 17.82 8.94 -6.70
CA VAL A 57 16.97 9.08 -7.89
C VAL A 57 16.03 10.28 -7.77
N LEU A 58 15.38 10.47 -6.61
CA LEU A 58 14.44 11.58 -6.39
C LEU A 58 15.16 12.94 -6.31
N ALA A 59 16.36 12.99 -5.72
CA ALA A 59 17.19 14.19 -5.66
C ALA A 59 17.59 14.67 -7.06
N ARG A 60 18.00 13.76 -7.95
CA ARG A 60 18.28 14.07 -9.37
C ARG A 60 17.07 14.64 -10.12
N ARG A 61 15.86 14.32 -9.67
CA ARG A 61 14.60 14.84 -10.23
C ARG A 61 14.13 16.13 -9.56
N GLY A 62 14.92 16.69 -8.64
CA GLY A 62 14.58 17.91 -7.92
C GLY A 62 13.39 17.75 -6.98
N ALA A 63 13.15 16.54 -6.47
CA ALA A 63 12.01 16.26 -5.61
C ALA A 63 12.09 16.95 -4.25
N SER A 64 10.92 17.23 -3.70
CA SER A 64 10.74 17.76 -2.36
C SER A 64 9.91 16.81 -1.51
N TYR A 65 10.16 16.79 -0.21
CA TYR A 65 9.30 16.13 0.76
C TYR A 65 7.92 16.78 0.80
N ARG A 66 6.90 15.92 0.87
CA ARG A 66 5.55 16.25 1.32
C ARG A 66 5.41 15.86 2.79
N PRO A 67 4.35 16.32 3.49
CA PRO A 67 4.09 15.89 4.86
C PRO A 67 4.07 14.36 5.00
N GLY A 68 5.01 13.80 5.75
CA GLY A 68 5.24 12.35 5.91
C GLY A 68 6.57 12.08 6.62
N ALA A 69 6.81 10.84 7.04
CA ALA A 69 8.04 10.46 7.73
C ALA A 69 9.27 10.54 6.79
N PRO A 70 10.50 10.68 7.33
CA PRO A 70 11.72 10.52 6.53
C PRO A 70 11.74 9.14 5.86
N LEU A 71 12.39 9.06 4.68
CA LEU A 71 12.58 7.78 3.99
C LEU A 71 13.77 7.08 4.61
N ASP A 72 13.54 6.47 5.76
CA ASP A 72 14.56 5.87 6.61
C ASP A 72 14.03 4.58 7.25
N PRO A 73 14.84 3.50 7.30
CA PRO A 73 14.42 2.20 7.83
C PRO A 73 13.81 2.25 9.23
N GLN A 74 14.26 3.17 10.09
CA GLN A 74 13.80 3.29 11.46
C GLN A 74 12.30 3.58 11.55
N TRP A 75 11.78 4.47 10.70
CA TRP A 75 10.34 4.79 10.67
C TRP A 75 9.57 3.86 9.73
N LEU A 76 10.19 3.40 8.64
CA LEU A 76 9.58 2.38 7.78
C LEU A 76 9.23 1.11 8.57
N ALA A 77 10.12 0.67 9.46
CA ALA A 77 9.89 -0.44 10.40
C ALA A 77 8.68 -0.22 11.31
N GLY A 78 8.40 1.05 11.65
CA GLY A 78 7.23 1.47 12.41
C GLY A 78 5.93 1.51 11.62
N GLY A 79 5.93 1.15 10.34
CA GLY A 79 4.77 1.26 9.45
C GLY A 79 4.49 2.69 8.95
N TRP A 80 5.43 3.61 9.14
CA TRP A 80 5.33 4.95 8.57
C TRP A 80 5.55 4.95 7.05
N SER A 81 5.09 6.02 6.39
CA SER A 81 5.30 6.23 4.96
C SER A 81 5.96 7.58 4.69
N SER A 82 6.71 7.64 3.59
CA SER A 82 7.45 8.82 3.15
C SER A 82 6.93 9.30 1.82
N HIS A 83 6.65 10.60 1.71
CA HIS A 83 5.95 11.17 0.57
C HIS A 83 6.79 12.25 -0.08
N PHE A 84 6.85 12.22 -1.40
CA PHE A 84 7.63 13.13 -2.22
C PHE A 84 6.83 13.66 -3.39
N GLU A 85 7.27 14.77 -3.95
CA GLU A 85 6.80 15.24 -5.23
C GLU A 85 7.84 16.00 -6.01
N TYR A 86 7.69 15.99 -7.34
CA TYR A 86 8.45 16.84 -8.26
C TYR A 86 7.62 17.15 -9.50
N THR A 87 8.11 18.08 -10.32
CA THR A 87 7.54 18.37 -11.64
C THR A 87 8.47 17.79 -12.69
N ASP A 88 7.97 16.94 -13.57
CA ASP A 88 8.78 16.35 -14.64
C ASP A 88 8.99 17.30 -15.82
N GLU A 89 9.79 16.87 -16.81
CA GLU A 89 10.13 17.64 -18.01
C GLU A 89 8.90 18.02 -18.86
N ARG A 90 7.79 17.30 -18.71
CA ARG A 90 6.51 17.57 -19.40
C ARG A 90 5.59 18.46 -18.56
N GLY A 91 6.07 19.03 -17.45
CA GLY A 91 5.30 19.87 -16.54
C GLY A 91 4.29 19.09 -15.69
N ARG A 92 4.38 17.75 -15.64
CA ARG A 92 3.47 16.92 -14.86
C ARG A 92 3.95 16.87 -13.41
N ARG A 93 3.02 17.06 -12.46
CA ARG A 93 3.28 16.81 -11.04
C ARG A 93 3.31 15.30 -10.81
N VAL A 94 4.45 14.79 -10.35
CA VAL A 94 4.67 13.38 -10.03
C VAL A 94 4.76 13.24 -8.52
N ARG A 95 3.95 12.35 -7.93
CA ARG A 95 3.92 12.10 -6.49
C ARG A 95 4.37 10.69 -6.19
N CYS A 96 5.26 10.57 -5.20
CA CYS A 96 5.89 9.30 -4.87
C CYS A 96 5.76 8.98 -3.39
N ASP A 97 5.12 7.87 -3.07
CA ASP A 97 4.84 7.43 -1.71
C ASP A 97 5.48 6.06 -1.46
N PHE A 98 6.19 5.92 -0.35
CA PHE A 98 6.97 4.73 -0.01
C PHE A 98 6.62 4.22 1.38
N PHE A 99 6.56 2.90 1.54
CA PHE A 99 6.35 2.19 2.81
C PHE A 99 6.96 0.79 2.72
N SER A 100 7.43 0.18 3.81
CA SER A 100 7.99 -1.18 3.79
C SER A 100 7.01 -2.25 4.28
N ARG A 101 6.07 -1.87 5.15
CA ARG A 101 5.14 -2.78 5.83
C ARG A 101 3.68 -2.45 5.49
N PRO A 102 3.18 -2.87 4.33
CA PRO A 102 1.77 -2.68 4.00
C PRO A 102 0.87 -3.37 5.04
N PRO A 103 -0.26 -2.76 5.43
CA PRO A 103 -1.17 -3.38 6.38
C PRO A 103 -1.74 -4.69 5.81
N ARG A 104 -1.85 -5.72 6.66
CA ARG A 104 -2.46 -7.04 6.34
C ARG A 104 -1.68 -7.87 5.32
N VAL A 105 -0.43 -7.52 5.07
CA VAL A 105 0.51 -8.32 4.27
C VAL A 105 1.64 -8.73 5.20
N SER A 106 1.88 -10.04 5.31
CA SER A 106 2.91 -10.57 6.22
C SER A 106 4.32 -10.27 5.74
N ALA A 107 5.27 -10.24 6.67
CA ALA A 107 6.68 -10.04 6.34
C ALA A 107 7.17 -11.12 5.35
N ALA A 108 6.74 -12.37 5.55
CA ALA A 108 7.08 -13.47 4.66
C ALA A 108 6.57 -13.27 3.21
N ALA A 109 5.41 -12.64 3.03
CA ALA A 109 4.91 -12.30 1.69
C ALA A 109 5.77 -11.22 1.03
N ILE A 110 6.20 -10.21 1.79
CA ILE A 110 7.13 -9.17 1.31
C ILE A 110 8.49 -9.76 0.95
N ASP A 111 9.02 -10.67 1.77
CA ASP A 111 10.29 -11.34 1.48
C ASP A 111 10.21 -12.15 0.19
N ARG A 112 9.12 -12.91 -0.01
CA ARG A 112 8.88 -13.65 -1.26
C ARG A 112 8.80 -12.74 -2.48
N LEU A 113 8.09 -11.61 -2.36
CA LEU A 113 7.97 -10.61 -3.43
C LEU A 113 9.34 -10.15 -3.93
N PHE A 114 10.26 -9.88 -3.01
CA PHE A 114 11.60 -9.41 -3.34
C PHE A 114 12.61 -10.52 -3.66
N ALA A 115 12.39 -11.76 -3.21
CA ALA A 115 13.23 -12.91 -3.53
C ALA A 115 12.99 -13.46 -4.95
N ALA A 116 11.76 -13.38 -5.44
CA ALA A 116 11.38 -13.87 -6.76
C ALA A 116 11.84 -12.96 -7.92
N ALA A 117 12.23 -11.72 -7.61
CA ALA A 117 12.47 -10.70 -8.62
C ALA A 117 13.84 -10.87 -9.28
N ARG A 118 13.81 -11.30 -10.55
CA ARG A 118 15.00 -11.30 -11.43
C ARG A 118 15.09 -10.06 -12.32
N ASP A 119 13.95 -9.41 -12.56
CA ASP A 119 13.84 -8.27 -13.46
C ASP A 119 13.69 -6.94 -12.69
N GLY A 120 14.10 -5.84 -13.32
CA GLY A 120 14.04 -4.50 -12.73
C GLY A 120 12.62 -3.92 -12.59
N PHE A 121 11.57 -4.60 -13.05
CA PHE A 121 10.19 -4.13 -12.91
C PHE A 121 9.38 -5.07 -12.02
N LEU A 122 9.16 -4.65 -10.77
CA LEU A 122 8.46 -5.42 -9.76
C LEU A 122 7.13 -4.75 -9.40
N VAL A 123 6.08 -5.56 -9.28
CA VAL A 123 4.73 -5.14 -8.88
C VAL A 123 4.26 -6.09 -7.78
N VAL A 124 3.60 -5.56 -6.74
CA VAL A 124 2.99 -6.39 -5.70
C VAL A 124 2.01 -7.38 -6.33
N ASP A 125 2.00 -8.63 -5.86
CA ASP A 125 1.09 -9.65 -6.37
C ASP A 125 -0.39 -9.33 -6.07
N VAL A 126 -1.29 -9.99 -6.80
CA VAL A 126 -2.74 -9.72 -6.72
C VAL A 126 -3.29 -9.95 -5.30
N GLU A 127 -2.84 -11.00 -4.62
CA GLU A 127 -3.33 -11.33 -3.28
C GLU A 127 -2.90 -10.27 -2.27
N SER A 128 -1.62 -9.91 -2.26
CA SER A 128 -1.09 -8.82 -1.44
C SER A 128 -1.80 -7.49 -1.75
N LEU A 129 -2.06 -7.19 -3.02
CA LEU A 129 -2.76 -5.98 -3.44
C LEU A 129 -4.20 -5.92 -2.91
N ILE A 130 -4.91 -7.05 -2.90
CA ILE A 130 -6.25 -7.15 -2.32
C ILE A 130 -6.21 -6.83 -0.83
N ARG A 131 -5.27 -7.42 -0.08
CA ARG A 131 -5.10 -7.16 1.36
C ARG A 131 -4.81 -5.68 1.63
N MET A 132 -3.91 -5.08 0.85
CA MET A 132 -3.58 -3.66 0.94
C MET A 132 -4.77 -2.74 0.66
N LYS A 133 -5.72 -3.20 -0.16
CA LYS A 133 -6.91 -2.43 -0.54
C LYS A 133 -8.08 -2.53 0.43
N GLN A 134 -7.98 -3.32 1.49
CA GLN A 134 -8.97 -3.38 2.57
C GLN A 134 -8.87 -2.11 3.44
N THR A 135 -9.14 -0.95 2.84
CA THR A 135 -9.02 0.39 3.43
C THR A 135 -10.38 0.93 3.85
N GLN A 136 -10.38 2.07 4.54
CA GLN A 136 -11.61 2.80 4.87
C GLN A 136 -12.42 3.33 3.66
N ARG A 137 -11.84 3.30 2.44
CA ARG A 137 -12.45 3.90 1.23
C ARG A 137 -13.40 2.91 0.53
N ALA A 138 -14.68 3.27 0.46
CA ALA A 138 -15.71 2.43 -0.18
C ALA A 138 -15.36 2.00 -1.63
N LYS A 139 -14.76 2.89 -2.42
CA LYS A 139 -14.40 2.60 -3.81
C LYS A 139 -13.36 1.48 -3.97
N ASP A 140 -12.54 1.21 -2.96
CA ASP A 140 -11.51 0.15 -3.06
C ASP A 140 -12.15 -1.25 -3.05
N TYR A 141 -13.35 -1.41 -2.49
CA TYR A 141 -14.05 -2.70 -2.44
C TYR A 141 -14.49 -3.20 -3.81
N ALA A 142 -14.98 -2.32 -4.69
CA ALA A 142 -15.24 -2.70 -6.08
C ALA A 142 -13.95 -3.17 -6.80
N VAL A 143 -12.82 -2.52 -6.51
CA VAL A 143 -11.52 -2.92 -7.07
C VAL A 143 -11.05 -4.26 -6.50
N ILE A 144 -11.32 -4.54 -5.21
CA ILE A 144 -11.05 -5.85 -4.60
C ILE A 144 -11.84 -6.95 -5.31
N GLY A 145 -13.14 -6.76 -5.55
CA GLY A 145 -13.97 -7.72 -6.26
C GLY A 145 -13.38 -8.08 -7.63
N GLU A 146 -13.02 -7.07 -8.43
CA GLU A 146 -12.41 -7.27 -9.74
C GLU A 146 -11.02 -7.94 -9.64
N LEU A 147 -10.17 -7.55 -8.68
CA LEU A 147 -8.88 -8.20 -8.46
C LEU A 147 -9.06 -9.68 -8.09
N ALA A 148 -10.07 -10.00 -7.27
CA ALA A 148 -10.33 -11.35 -6.80
C ALA A 148 -10.64 -12.32 -7.96
N THR A 149 -11.26 -11.85 -9.04
CA THR A 149 -11.53 -12.67 -10.25
C THR A 149 -10.26 -13.20 -10.94
N ARG A 150 -9.08 -12.65 -10.60
CA ARG A 150 -7.79 -13.10 -11.12
C ARG A 150 -7.15 -14.20 -10.29
N LEU A 151 -7.74 -14.54 -9.15
CA LEU A 151 -7.28 -15.61 -8.28
C LEU A 151 -7.94 -16.95 -8.65
N PRO A 152 -7.32 -18.08 -8.29
CA PRO A 152 -7.98 -19.38 -8.35
C PRO A 152 -9.30 -19.38 -7.54
N PRO A 153 -10.33 -20.14 -7.94
CA PRO A 153 -11.65 -20.13 -7.31
C PRO A 153 -11.64 -20.27 -5.77
N ALA A 154 -10.78 -21.16 -5.25
CA ALA A 154 -10.65 -21.38 -3.82
C ALA A 154 -10.16 -20.12 -3.06
N LEU A 155 -9.25 -19.35 -3.67
CA LEU A 155 -8.73 -18.10 -3.10
C LEU A 155 -9.69 -16.93 -3.35
N GLU A 156 -10.32 -16.88 -4.53
CA GLU A 156 -11.33 -15.87 -4.86
C GLU A 156 -12.47 -15.86 -3.82
N LEU A 157 -12.97 -17.04 -3.42
CA LEU A 157 -14.01 -17.17 -2.38
C LEU A 157 -13.64 -16.49 -1.05
N LEU A 158 -12.36 -16.46 -0.71
CA LEU A 158 -11.88 -15.90 0.56
C LEU A 158 -11.91 -14.37 0.57
N VAL A 159 -11.83 -13.73 -0.59
CA VAL A 159 -11.56 -12.29 -0.67
C VAL A 159 -12.49 -11.50 -1.57
N THR A 160 -13.24 -12.15 -2.46
CA THR A 160 -14.17 -11.45 -3.35
C THR A 160 -15.25 -10.71 -2.55
N THR A 161 -15.62 -9.55 -3.06
CA THR A 161 -16.68 -8.68 -2.51
C THR A 161 -17.92 -8.69 -3.39
N ASP A 162 -17.94 -9.52 -4.43
CA ASP A 162 -19.05 -9.65 -5.37
C ASP A 162 -20.01 -10.76 -4.88
N PRO A 163 -21.27 -10.43 -4.54
CA PRO A 163 -22.27 -11.41 -4.10
C PRO A 163 -22.56 -12.48 -5.16
N ASP A 164 -22.59 -12.12 -6.45
CA ASP A 164 -22.93 -13.04 -7.53
C ASP A 164 -21.81 -14.07 -7.70
N ARG A 165 -20.56 -13.61 -7.66
CA ARG A 165 -19.39 -14.51 -7.67
C ARG A 165 -19.39 -15.48 -6.49
N LEU A 166 -19.79 -15.03 -5.29
CA LEU A 166 -19.90 -15.92 -4.14
C LEU A 166 -20.96 -17.01 -4.36
N LEU A 167 -22.14 -16.64 -4.86
CA LEU A 167 -23.22 -17.59 -5.14
C LEU A 167 -22.83 -18.60 -6.23
N ASP A 168 -22.06 -18.17 -7.23
CA ASP A 168 -21.59 -19.05 -8.31
C ASP A 168 -20.52 -20.05 -7.82
N LEU A 169 -19.57 -19.60 -6.99
CA LEU A 169 -18.39 -20.38 -6.61
C LEU A 169 -18.61 -21.24 -5.36
N ALA A 170 -19.42 -20.77 -4.41
CA ALA A 170 -19.57 -21.41 -3.11
C ALA A 170 -20.12 -22.85 -3.17
N PRO A 171 -21.06 -23.21 -4.06
CA PRO A 171 -21.52 -24.59 -4.18
C PRO A 171 -20.41 -25.59 -4.54
N GLN A 172 -19.36 -25.14 -5.23
CA GLN A 172 -18.29 -25.99 -5.75
C GLN A 172 -17.10 -26.09 -4.81
N ALA A 173 -16.79 -25.01 -4.08
CA ALA A 173 -15.55 -24.89 -3.30
C ALA A 173 -15.75 -24.28 -1.90
N GLY A 174 -16.97 -23.93 -1.50
CA GLY A 174 -17.28 -23.22 -0.26
C GLY A 174 -17.50 -24.10 0.97
N ALA A 175 -17.64 -25.42 0.83
CA ALA A 175 -18.07 -26.32 1.92
C ALA A 175 -17.18 -26.27 3.18
N HIS A 176 -15.88 -25.97 3.02
CA HIS A 176 -14.93 -25.89 4.13
C HIS A 176 -14.60 -24.44 4.56
N VAL A 177 -15.15 -23.45 3.86
CA VAL A 177 -14.83 -22.04 4.10
C VAL A 177 -15.75 -21.47 5.19
N ARG A 178 -15.14 -20.96 6.26
CA ARG A 178 -15.88 -20.45 7.44
C ARG A 178 -16.35 -18.99 7.30
N ARG A 179 -15.98 -18.31 6.22
CA ARG A 179 -16.35 -16.92 5.95
C ARG A 179 -17.88 -16.78 5.91
N PRO A 180 -18.50 -15.90 6.72
CA PRO A 180 -19.96 -15.79 6.81
C PRO A 180 -20.66 -15.59 5.47
N ALA A 181 -20.11 -14.74 4.60
CA ALA A 181 -20.66 -14.51 3.27
C ALA A 181 -20.62 -15.77 2.38
N VAL A 182 -19.58 -16.59 2.49
CA VAL A 182 -19.47 -17.86 1.74
C VAL A 182 -20.48 -18.88 2.28
N ARG A 183 -20.68 -18.96 3.60
CA ARG A 183 -21.66 -19.87 4.19
C ARG A 183 -23.08 -19.55 3.73
N ALA A 184 -23.46 -18.27 3.76
CA ALA A 184 -24.75 -17.83 3.21
C ALA A 184 -24.88 -18.19 1.72
N ALA A 185 -23.79 -18.07 0.95
CA ALA A 185 -23.79 -18.44 -0.47
C ALA A 185 -23.94 -19.95 -0.70
N VAL A 186 -23.34 -20.81 0.14
CA VAL A 186 -23.54 -22.28 0.10
C VAL A 186 -25.01 -22.63 0.29
N ASP A 187 -25.72 -21.91 1.16
CA ASP A 187 -27.14 -22.11 1.43
C ASP A 187 -28.06 -21.48 0.35
N GLY A 188 -27.50 -20.80 -0.66
CA GLY A 188 -28.24 -20.07 -1.69
C GLY A 188 -28.92 -18.78 -1.21
N ASP A 189 -28.58 -18.30 0.00
CA ASP A 189 -29.19 -17.13 0.63
C ASP A 189 -28.52 -15.82 0.15
N ARG A 190 -29.02 -15.28 -0.96
CA ARG A 190 -28.51 -14.01 -1.54
C ARG A 190 -28.53 -12.85 -0.54
N ASP A 191 -29.62 -12.69 0.20
CA ASP A 191 -29.75 -11.56 1.15
C ASP A 191 -28.75 -11.73 2.30
N GLY A 192 -28.58 -12.95 2.79
CA GLY A 192 -27.54 -13.32 3.76
C GLY A 192 -26.12 -12.99 3.26
N VAL A 193 -25.81 -13.27 1.99
CA VAL A 193 -24.52 -12.93 1.38
C VAL A 193 -24.29 -11.42 1.40
N VAL A 194 -25.25 -10.63 0.93
CA VAL A 194 -25.14 -9.17 0.85
C VAL A 194 -24.95 -8.57 2.25
N VAL A 195 -25.75 -9.00 3.22
CA VAL A 195 -25.64 -8.53 4.62
C VAL A 195 -24.30 -8.93 5.23
N ALA A 196 -23.83 -10.15 5.01
CA ALA A 196 -22.55 -10.62 5.51
C ALA A 196 -21.38 -9.81 4.93
N LEU A 197 -21.36 -9.60 3.60
CA LEU A 197 -20.37 -8.76 2.94
C LEU A 197 -20.37 -7.33 3.48
N ALA A 198 -21.54 -6.71 3.63
CA ALA A 198 -21.64 -5.35 4.16
C ALA A 198 -21.04 -5.24 5.57
N ARG A 199 -21.28 -6.24 6.44
CA ARG A 199 -20.70 -6.32 7.79
C ARG A 199 -19.19 -6.51 7.77
N GLU A 200 -18.68 -7.36 6.88
CA GLU A 200 -17.24 -7.57 6.70
C GLU A 200 -16.54 -6.27 6.28
N GLN A 201 -17.08 -5.59 5.26
CA GLN A 201 -16.54 -4.33 4.76
C GLN A 201 -16.58 -3.23 5.84
N ASP A 202 -17.69 -3.10 6.58
CA ASP A 202 -17.81 -2.14 7.68
C ASP A 202 -16.77 -2.40 8.78
N SER A 203 -16.59 -3.66 9.17
CA SER A 203 -15.56 -4.06 10.14
C SER A 203 -14.15 -3.69 9.69
N GLN A 204 -13.80 -4.01 8.44
CA GLN A 204 -12.50 -3.68 7.86
C GLN A 204 -12.27 -2.16 7.78
N ARG A 205 -13.29 -1.40 7.37
CA ARG A 205 -13.21 0.07 7.30
C ARG A 205 -13.01 0.69 8.67
N ARG A 206 -13.70 0.21 9.71
CA ARG A 206 -13.50 0.68 11.10
C ARG A 206 -12.10 0.36 11.61
N SER A 207 -11.62 -0.87 11.36
CA SER A 207 -10.26 -1.29 11.73
C SER A 207 -9.20 -0.42 11.05
N ASP A 208 -9.33 -0.17 9.74
CA ASP A 208 -8.39 0.70 9.02
C ASP A 208 -8.46 2.15 9.48
N ALA A 209 -9.66 2.68 9.74
CA ALA A 209 -9.84 4.04 10.27
C ALA A 209 -9.21 4.20 11.66
N ALA A 210 -9.38 3.23 12.56
CA ALA A 210 -8.75 3.24 13.87
C ALA A 210 -7.21 3.22 13.75
N ARG A 211 -6.67 2.36 12.87
CA ARG A 211 -5.23 2.32 12.57
C ARG A 211 -4.74 3.68 12.07
N MET A 212 -5.36 4.23 11.03
CA MET A 212 -4.96 5.53 10.47
C MET A 212 -5.09 6.67 11.49
N GLY A 213 -6.10 6.62 12.37
CA GLY A 213 -6.28 7.56 13.47
C GLY A 213 -5.09 7.56 14.46
N ALA A 214 -4.57 6.39 14.81
CA ALA A 214 -3.40 6.28 15.69
C ALA A 214 -2.14 6.91 15.08
N TYR A 215 -1.86 6.65 13.80
CA TYR A 215 -0.74 7.29 13.09
C TYR A 215 -0.94 8.81 12.96
N ALA A 216 -2.15 9.25 12.63
CA ALA A 216 -2.45 10.67 12.49
C ALA A 216 -2.27 11.43 13.81
N ALA A 217 -2.73 10.86 14.93
CA ALA A 217 -2.55 11.43 16.26
C ALA A 217 -1.07 11.54 16.64
N ALA A 218 -0.29 10.48 16.42
CA ALA A 218 1.13 10.45 16.73
C ALA A 218 1.97 11.36 15.83
N ALA A 219 1.53 11.61 14.59
CA ALA A 219 2.23 12.49 13.66
C ALA A 219 2.05 13.99 13.96
N GLY A 220 1.07 14.37 14.79
CA GLY A 220 0.68 15.77 15.01
C GLY A 220 1.84 16.73 15.30
N PRO A 221 2.66 16.49 16.35
CA PRO A 221 3.79 17.36 16.68
C PRO A 221 4.82 17.47 15.54
N TYR A 222 5.12 16.35 14.88
CA TYR A 222 6.03 16.32 13.75
C TYR A 222 5.49 17.10 12.54
N LEU A 223 4.21 16.93 12.19
CA LEU A 223 3.58 17.65 11.07
C LEU A 223 3.51 19.15 11.32
N GLU A 224 3.29 19.58 12.57
CA GLU A 224 3.37 20.98 12.94
C GLU A 224 4.77 21.54 12.70
N ALA A 225 5.82 20.86 13.19
CA ALA A 225 7.20 21.27 12.98
C ALA A 225 7.59 21.27 11.49
N PHE A 226 7.22 20.22 10.75
CA PHE A 226 7.45 20.08 9.30
C PHE A 226 6.79 21.22 8.51
N SER A 227 5.60 21.68 8.92
CA SER A 227 4.87 22.75 8.24
C SER A 227 5.62 24.09 8.23
N ARG A 228 6.53 24.29 9.19
CA ARG A 228 7.36 25.49 9.34
C ARG A 228 8.55 25.51 8.38
N LEU A 229 8.90 24.37 7.76
CA LEU A 229 9.93 24.30 6.74
C LEU A 229 9.48 25.05 5.48
N THR A 230 10.37 25.84 4.90
CA THR A 230 10.16 26.48 3.60
C THR A 230 10.22 25.48 2.45
N SER A 231 9.73 25.85 1.26
CA SER A 231 9.77 25.00 0.07
C SER A 231 11.20 24.59 -0.33
N SER A 232 12.20 25.45 -0.10
CA SER A 232 13.61 25.16 -0.36
C SER A 232 14.19 24.17 0.65
N GLU A 233 13.82 24.29 1.93
CA GLU A 233 14.26 23.37 2.99
C GLU A 233 13.66 21.97 2.82
N ARG A 234 12.55 21.83 2.09
CA ARG A 234 11.94 20.54 1.77
C ARG A 234 12.54 19.87 0.53
N ARG A 235 13.44 20.51 -0.21
CA ARG A 235 14.02 19.98 -1.45
C ARG A 235 15.23 19.07 -1.20
N LEU A 236 15.26 17.92 -1.87
CA LEU A 236 16.39 17.01 -1.84
C LEU A 236 17.64 17.58 -2.56
N PRO A 237 18.85 17.16 -2.16
CA PRO A 237 19.14 16.20 -1.09
C PRO A 237 19.15 16.81 0.33
N HIS A 238 19.28 18.12 0.45
CA HIS A 238 19.49 18.81 1.74
C HIS A 238 18.37 18.56 2.76
N ALA A 239 17.12 18.47 2.28
CA ALA A 239 15.97 18.23 3.13
C ALA A 239 16.05 16.96 3.98
N HIS A 240 16.72 15.91 3.49
CA HIS A 240 16.64 14.60 4.15
C HIS A 240 17.21 14.63 5.58
N ALA A 241 18.36 15.28 5.79
CA ALA A 241 18.96 15.41 7.12
C ALA A 241 18.06 16.25 8.07
N GLN A 242 17.48 17.34 7.57
CA GLN A 242 16.59 18.21 8.34
C GLN A 242 15.29 17.50 8.74
N VAL A 243 14.67 16.79 7.79
CA VAL A 243 13.45 16.01 8.01
C VAL A 243 13.69 14.86 8.99
N THR A 244 14.84 14.19 8.89
CA THR A 244 15.24 13.13 9.82
C THR A 244 15.44 13.70 11.23
N GLY A 245 16.18 14.80 11.36
CA GLY A 245 16.36 15.48 12.66
C GLY A 245 15.04 15.92 13.30
N LEU A 246 14.08 16.45 12.52
CA LEU A 246 12.75 16.74 13.04
C LEU A 246 12.01 15.48 13.51
N ALA A 247 12.11 14.39 12.76
CA ALA A 247 11.45 13.14 13.10
C ALA A 247 12.03 12.51 14.37
N GLU A 248 13.35 12.58 14.59
CA GLU A 248 14.00 12.10 15.82
C GLU A 248 13.44 12.79 17.08
N HIS A 249 13.06 14.07 16.96
CA HIS A 249 12.54 14.85 18.09
C HIS A 249 11.02 14.69 18.30
N HIS A 250 10.27 14.42 17.23
CA HIS A 250 8.81 14.59 17.26
C HIS A 250 8.01 13.37 16.78
N LEU A 251 8.62 12.42 16.08
CA LEU A 251 7.93 11.32 15.43
C LEU A 251 8.35 9.99 16.05
N PRO A 252 7.46 9.26 16.74
CA PRO A 252 7.83 7.98 17.32
C PRO A 252 8.17 6.97 16.21
N THR A 253 9.14 6.11 16.47
CA THR A 253 9.59 5.09 15.51
C THR A 253 8.64 3.92 15.38
N THR A 254 7.67 3.77 16.28
CA THR A 254 6.66 2.70 16.26
C THR A 254 5.36 3.21 16.86
N ILE A 255 4.23 2.75 16.33
CA ILE A 255 2.89 3.03 16.86
C ILE A 255 2.31 1.75 17.46
N ILE A 256 1.85 1.84 18.69
CA ILE A 256 1.10 0.76 19.33
C ILE A 256 -0.34 0.82 18.79
N LEU A 257 -0.71 -0.18 17.99
CA LEU A 257 -2.04 -0.26 17.42
C LEU A 257 -2.99 -1.00 18.39
N PRO A 258 -4.20 -0.47 18.65
CA PRO A 258 -5.18 -1.18 19.45
C PRO A 258 -5.64 -2.46 18.73
N GLY A 259 -5.44 -3.61 19.37
CA GLY A 259 -5.92 -4.90 18.87
C GLY A 259 -5.14 -5.48 17.70
N ALA A 260 -3.84 -5.17 17.57
CA ALA A 260 -2.99 -5.83 16.59
C ALA A 260 -2.82 -7.31 16.95
N ALA A 261 -3.70 -8.17 16.43
CA ALA A 261 -3.30 -9.53 16.13
C ALA A 261 -2.32 -9.38 14.96
N ASP A 262 -1.06 -9.78 15.16
CA ASP A 262 -0.06 -9.76 14.11
C ASP A 262 -0.62 -10.41 12.85
N ALA A 263 -0.38 -9.81 11.69
CA ALA A 263 -0.65 -10.48 10.41
C ALA A 263 0.16 -11.78 10.24
N ASP A 264 1.10 -12.03 11.16
CA ASP A 264 1.88 -13.27 11.30
C ASP A 264 1.23 -14.30 12.25
N ALA A 265 0.02 -14.05 12.77
CA ALA A 265 -0.73 -14.96 13.64
C ALA A 265 -1.79 -15.83 12.91
N GLU A 266 -1.89 -15.74 11.58
CA GLU A 266 -2.62 -16.68 10.70
C GLU A 266 -1.66 -17.65 10.01
#